data_AF-A0A252CS43-F1
#
_entry.id   AF-A0A252CS43-F1
#
_cell.length_a   1.000
_cell.length_b   1.000
_cell.length_c   1.000
_cell.angle_alpha   90.00
_cell.angle_beta   90.00
_cell.angle_gamma   90.00
#
_symmetry.space_group_name_H-M   'P 1'
#
loop_
_entity.id
_entity.type
_entity.pdbx_description
1 polymer ?
#
loop_
_entity_poly.entity_id
_entity_poly.type
_entity_poly.pdbx_seq_one_letter_code
_entity_poly.pdbx_strand_id
1 'polypeptide(L)'
;MKQVFNQVLLGVVAAITTFPTINISVFAAKADSKCISQITGKPGNLFSGDCIPNGLWINPNYGLEYARLMRIAIKAAANKDDYNTAIINFSRAQGISGVTDSEVRRGLLGAILAKSLQKNPVQGYFPSRIWLLVTGEFSQGS
;
A
#
# COMPACT_ATOMS: atom_id res chain seq x y z
N MET A 1 -77.32 -29.44 -21.36
CA MET A 1 -77.56 -29.06 -22.76
C MET A 1 -76.42 -28.18 -23.23
N LYS A 2 -75.92 -28.46 -24.45
CA LYS A 2 -74.88 -27.71 -25.16
C LYS A 2 -75.27 -26.23 -25.34
N GLN A 3 -74.29 -25.32 -25.30
CA GLN A 3 -73.99 -24.35 -26.36
C GLN A 3 -72.82 -23.45 -25.90
N VAL A 4 -71.64 -23.55 -26.51
CA VAL A 4 -71.17 -22.93 -27.77
C VAL A 4 -70.37 -21.67 -27.48
N PHE A 5 -69.10 -21.77 -27.88
CA PHE A 5 -68.10 -20.73 -28.06
C PHE A 5 -68.66 -19.49 -28.75
N ASN A 6 -68.17 -18.31 -28.37
CA ASN A 6 -67.84 -17.32 -29.40
C ASN A 6 -66.56 -16.57 -29.06
N GLN A 7 -65.64 -16.65 -30.03
CA GLN A 7 -64.33 -16.02 -30.09
C GLN A 7 -64.47 -14.55 -30.46
N VAL A 8 -63.67 -13.67 -29.83
CA VAL A 8 -62.98 -12.52 -30.47
C VAL A 8 -61.79 -12.22 -29.55
N LEU A 9 -60.61 -12.80 -29.75
CA LEU A 9 -59.55 -12.41 -30.68
C LEU A 9 -59.13 -10.93 -30.56
N LEU A 10 -57.96 -10.73 -29.96
CA LEU A 10 -56.84 -9.86 -30.41
C LEU A 10 -56.25 -9.03 -29.27
N GLY A 11 -55.01 -9.36 -28.91
CA GLY A 11 -54.20 -8.57 -28.01
C GLY A 11 -53.08 -9.36 -27.34
N VAL A 12 -52.39 -10.24 -28.08
CA VAL A 12 -51.12 -10.81 -27.60
C VAL A 12 -50.09 -9.69 -27.62
N VAL A 13 -49.76 -9.16 -26.45
CA VAL A 13 -48.43 -8.60 -26.19
C VAL A 13 -47.89 -9.38 -25.01
N ALA A 14 -47.21 -10.48 -25.30
CA ALA A 14 -46.36 -11.13 -24.32
C ALA A 14 -45.25 -10.14 -23.96
N ALA A 15 -45.35 -9.52 -22.79
CA ALA A 15 -44.25 -8.78 -22.21
C ALA A 15 -43.13 -9.79 -21.93
N ILE A 16 -42.15 -9.85 -22.81
CA ILE A 16 -40.90 -10.55 -22.56
C ILE A 16 -40.21 -9.77 -21.44
N THR A 17 -40.34 -10.24 -20.20
CA THR A 17 -39.48 -9.78 -19.10
C THR A 17 -38.10 -10.39 -19.35
N THR A 18 -37.30 -9.71 -20.18
CA THR A 18 -35.86 -9.93 -20.21
C THR A 18 -35.33 -9.53 -18.83
N PHE A 19 -34.99 -10.51 -18.01
CA PHE A 19 -34.08 -10.29 -16.90
C PHE A 19 -32.73 -9.95 -17.54
N PRO A 20 -32.17 -8.74 -17.41
CA PRO A 20 -30.75 -8.59 -17.65
C PRO A 20 -30.07 -9.48 -16.61
N THR A 21 -29.49 -10.58 -17.05
CA THR A 21 -28.47 -11.27 -16.28
C THR A 21 -27.34 -10.25 -16.11
N ILE A 22 -27.38 -9.54 -14.99
CA ILE A 22 -26.26 -8.74 -14.56
C ILE A 22 -25.18 -9.77 -14.28
N ASN A 23 -24.28 -9.94 -15.25
CA ASN A 23 -23.02 -10.61 -15.05
C ASN A 23 -22.20 -9.70 -14.14
N ILE A 24 -22.56 -9.67 -12.86
CA ILE A 24 -21.73 -9.10 -11.82
C ILE A 24 -20.54 -10.04 -11.80
N SER A 25 -19.47 -9.66 -12.50
CA SER A 25 -18.17 -10.25 -12.23
C SER A 25 -17.96 -10.03 -10.74
N VAL A 26 -18.12 -11.10 -9.96
CA VAL A 26 -17.73 -11.15 -8.56
C VAL A 26 -16.21 -11.18 -8.54
N PHE A 27 -15.59 -10.09 -9.00
CA PHE A 27 -14.44 -9.59 -8.27
C PHE A 27 -15.03 -9.07 -6.97
N ALA A 28 -15.24 -10.00 -6.02
CA ALA A 28 -15.15 -9.65 -4.63
C ALA A 28 -13.81 -8.94 -4.50
N ALA A 29 -13.85 -7.60 -4.51
CA ALA A 29 -12.76 -6.81 -3.99
C ALA A 29 -12.62 -7.33 -2.56
N LYS A 30 -11.69 -8.26 -2.36
CA LYS A 30 -11.30 -8.71 -1.04
C LYS A 30 -10.98 -7.41 -0.34
N ALA A 31 -11.84 -7.01 0.59
CA ALA A 31 -11.55 -5.93 1.50
C ALA A 31 -10.41 -6.48 2.35
N ASP A 32 -9.19 -6.41 1.82
CA ASP A 32 -7.97 -6.71 2.55
C ASP A 32 -8.09 -5.82 3.77
N SER A 33 -8.38 -6.45 4.91
CA SER A 33 -8.67 -5.76 6.15
C SER A 33 -7.43 -4.94 6.47
N LYS A 34 -7.47 -3.64 6.13
CA LYS A 34 -6.34 -2.77 6.36
C LYS A 34 -6.15 -2.71 7.87
N CYS A 35 -5.07 -3.32 8.34
CA CYS A 35 -4.68 -3.25 9.73
C CYS A 35 -4.20 -1.81 10.01
N ILE A 36 -4.19 -1.38 11.28
CA ILE A 36 -3.67 -0.06 11.64
C ILE A 36 -2.21 -0.21 12.09
N SER A 37 -1.29 0.42 11.36
CA SER A 37 0.12 0.40 11.70
C SER A 37 0.36 1.18 12.99
N GLN A 38 0.98 0.55 13.98
CA GLN A 38 1.31 1.20 15.25
C GLN A 38 2.34 2.33 15.11
N ILE A 39 3.16 2.29 14.05
CA ILE A 39 4.17 3.32 13.77
C ILE A 39 3.54 4.60 13.21
N THR A 40 2.53 4.47 12.35
CA THR A 40 1.97 5.61 11.61
C THR A 40 0.56 6.00 12.04
N GLY A 41 -0.14 5.16 12.79
CA GLY A 41 -1.56 5.32 13.10
C GLY A 41 -2.47 5.24 11.86
N LYS A 42 -1.93 4.81 10.70
CA LYS A 42 -2.62 4.78 9.41
C LYS A 42 -2.86 3.34 8.95
N PRO A 43 -3.83 3.13 8.04
CA PRO A 43 -4.04 1.85 7.39
C PRO A 43 -2.76 1.33 6.71
N GLY A 44 -2.45 0.07 6.94
CA GLY A 44 -1.29 -0.64 6.39
C GLY A 44 -1.65 -2.04 5.88
N ASN A 45 -0.64 -2.88 5.70
CA ASN A 45 -0.76 -4.24 5.18
C ASN A 45 -0.26 -5.25 6.21
N LEU A 46 -0.96 -6.38 6.33
CA LEU A 46 -0.50 -7.49 7.15
C LEU A 46 0.69 -8.17 6.47
N PHE A 47 1.79 -8.34 7.20
CA PHE A 47 2.96 -9.08 6.77
C PHE A 47 3.47 -9.92 7.93
N SER A 48 3.43 -11.26 7.78
CA SER A 48 3.90 -12.20 8.81
C SER A 48 3.28 -11.98 10.20
N GLY A 49 2.02 -11.57 10.26
CA GLY A 49 1.29 -11.27 11.51
C GLY A 49 1.45 -9.84 12.02
N ASP A 50 2.42 -9.08 11.52
CA ASP A 50 2.62 -7.67 11.87
C ASP A 50 1.84 -6.76 10.93
N CYS A 51 1.34 -5.63 11.46
CA CYS A 51 0.76 -4.58 10.63
C CYS A 51 1.83 -3.57 10.17
N ILE A 52 2.24 -3.69 8.92
CA ILE A 52 3.28 -2.87 8.31
C ILE A 52 2.63 -1.63 7.67
N PRO A 53 3.18 -0.42 7.84
CA PRO A 53 2.62 0.75 7.17
C PRO A 53 2.78 0.64 5.65
N ASN A 54 2.08 1.49 4.88
CA ASN A 54 2.40 1.64 3.47
C ASN A 54 3.82 2.18 3.30
N GLY A 55 4.44 1.83 2.17
CA GLY A 55 5.74 2.35 1.74
C GLY A 55 5.82 3.89 1.78
N LEU A 56 7.03 4.41 1.75
CA LEU A 56 7.28 5.85 1.84
C LEU A 56 6.67 6.54 0.62
N TRP A 57 5.82 7.52 0.87
CA TRP A 57 5.24 8.31 -0.21
C TRP A 57 6.24 9.39 -0.67
N ILE A 58 6.52 9.42 -1.97
CA ILE A 58 7.38 10.43 -2.57
C ILE A 58 6.50 11.57 -3.09
N ASN A 59 6.43 12.64 -2.32
CA ASN A 59 5.67 13.83 -2.69
C ASN A 59 6.24 14.50 -3.96
N PRO A 60 5.50 14.57 -5.07
CA PRO A 60 5.99 15.16 -6.31
C PRO A 60 6.20 16.68 -6.22
N ASN A 61 5.57 17.36 -5.24
CA ASN A 61 5.62 18.81 -5.11
C ASN A 61 7.01 19.35 -4.71
N TYR A 62 7.88 18.50 -4.17
CA TYR A 62 9.27 18.88 -3.81
C TYR A 62 10.27 18.73 -4.97
N GLY A 63 9.79 18.36 -6.16
CA GLY A 63 10.59 18.34 -7.39
C GLY A 63 11.42 17.08 -7.62
N LEU A 64 12.10 17.05 -8.76
CA LEU A 64 12.80 15.85 -9.26
C LEU A 64 13.97 15.42 -8.38
N GLU A 65 14.72 16.38 -7.82
CA GLU A 65 15.90 16.07 -6.99
C GLU A 65 15.49 15.42 -5.67
N TYR A 66 14.43 15.92 -5.02
CA TYR A 66 13.83 15.28 -3.86
C TYR A 66 13.42 13.83 -4.17
N ALA A 67 12.68 13.64 -5.26
CA ALA A 67 12.22 12.32 -5.67
C ALA A 67 13.39 11.36 -5.96
N ARG A 68 14.48 11.87 -6.58
CA ARG A 68 15.70 11.10 -6.83
C ARG A 68 16.37 10.67 -5.52
N LEU A 69 16.54 11.58 -4.57
CA LEU A 69 17.15 11.32 -3.27
C LEU A 69 16.33 10.29 -2.47
N MET A 70 15.01 10.44 -2.41
CA MET A 70 14.12 9.49 -1.76
C MET A 70 14.25 8.07 -2.34
N ARG A 71 14.22 7.93 -3.68
CA ARG A 71 14.37 6.61 -4.33
C ARG A 71 15.73 5.96 -4.07
N ILE A 72 16.81 6.75 -4.09
CA ILE A 72 18.15 6.24 -3.78
C ILE A 72 18.20 5.76 -2.33
N ALA A 73 17.65 6.53 -1.40
CA ALA A 73 17.64 6.19 0.01
C ALA A 73 16.85 4.89 0.28
N ILE A 74 15.63 4.79 -0.29
CA ILE A 74 14.77 3.61 -0.19
C ILE A 74 15.48 2.38 -0.77
N LYS A 75 16.02 2.47 -1.99
CA LYS A 75 16.69 1.34 -2.64
C LYS A 75 17.95 0.90 -1.90
N ALA A 76 18.71 1.84 -1.33
CA ALA A 76 19.90 1.53 -0.55
C ALA A 76 19.54 0.73 0.71
N ALA A 77 18.54 1.18 1.47
CA ALA A 77 18.10 0.49 2.68
C ALA A 77 17.39 -0.84 2.37
N ALA A 78 16.34 -0.82 1.54
CA ALA A 78 15.47 -1.97 1.31
C ALA A 78 16.18 -3.14 0.62
N ASN A 79 17.08 -2.86 -0.35
CA ASN A 79 17.64 -3.89 -1.23
C ASN A 79 19.10 -4.22 -0.94
N LYS A 80 19.82 -3.35 -0.21
CA LYS A 80 21.26 -3.50 0.01
C LYS A 80 21.67 -3.45 1.48
N ASP A 81 20.73 -3.24 2.40
CA ASP A 81 21.02 -2.96 3.81
C ASP A 81 22.06 -1.83 4.00
N ASP A 82 22.15 -0.91 3.03
CA ASP A 82 23.07 0.23 3.04
C ASP A 82 22.40 1.45 3.68
N TYR A 83 22.29 1.38 5.01
CA TYR A 83 21.66 2.43 5.80
C TYR A 83 22.50 3.72 5.88
N ASN A 84 23.80 3.66 5.59
CA ASN A 84 24.64 4.87 5.50
C ASN A 84 24.21 5.73 4.31
N THR A 85 24.12 5.12 3.13
CA THR A 85 23.63 5.80 1.93
C THR A 85 22.19 6.27 2.12
N ALA A 86 21.34 5.47 2.77
CA ALA A 86 19.97 5.88 3.07
C ALA A 86 19.92 7.14 3.94
N ILE A 87 20.64 7.17 5.07
CA ILE A 87 20.69 8.33 5.98
C ILE A 87 21.16 9.59 5.23
N ILE A 88 22.25 9.51 4.47
CA ILE A 88 22.78 10.67 3.73
C ILE A 88 21.73 11.23 2.77
N ASN A 89 21.06 10.36 2.01
CA ASN A 89 20.10 10.81 1.00
C ASN A 89 18.78 11.29 1.62
N PHE A 90 18.30 10.68 2.72
CA PHE A 90 17.15 11.22 3.46
C PHE A 90 17.47 12.57 4.09
N SER A 91 18.65 12.77 4.68
CA SER A 91 19.06 14.08 5.21
C SER A 91 19.13 15.14 4.13
N ARG A 92 19.60 14.80 2.92
CA ARG A 92 19.56 15.70 1.76
C ARG A 92 18.14 16.00 1.30
N ALA A 93 17.27 14.99 1.26
CA ALA A 93 15.85 15.16 0.91
C ALA A 93 15.12 16.04 1.95
N GLN A 94 15.49 15.95 3.23
CA GLN A 94 15.00 16.83 4.29
C GLN A 94 15.44 18.27 4.08
N GLY A 95 16.63 18.50 3.54
CA GLY A 95 17.10 19.83 3.15
C GLY A 95 16.21 20.51 2.08
N ILE A 96 15.49 19.73 1.27
CA ILE A 96 14.58 20.24 0.22
C ILE A 96 13.15 20.37 0.76
N SER A 97 12.64 19.33 1.42
CA SER A 97 11.25 19.24 1.89
C SER A 97 11.00 19.94 3.23
N GLY A 98 12.06 20.22 3.99
CA GLY A 98 12.00 20.73 5.36
C GLY A 98 11.81 19.64 6.42
N VAL A 99 11.96 20.03 7.68
CA VAL A 99 11.89 19.10 8.85
C VAL A 99 10.47 18.64 9.18
N THR A 100 9.44 19.13 8.49
CA THR A 100 8.03 18.79 8.70
C THR A 100 7.53 17.70 7.77
N ASP A 101 8.31 17.28 6.77
CA ASP A 101 7.96 16.13 5.93
C ASP A 101 7.94 14.84 6.77
N SER A 102 6.74 14.25 6.92
CA SER A 102 6.56 13.02 7.69
C SER A 102 7.21 11.81 7.02
N GLU A 103 7.24 11.75 5.69
CA GLU A 103 7.75 10.60 4.94
C GLU A 103 9.27 10.56 4.99
N VAL A 104 9.93 11.72 4.82
CA VAL A 104 11.39 11.82 4.99
C VAL A 104 11.80 11.50 6.41
N ARG A 105 11.11 12.05 7.42
CA ARG A 105 11.41 11.75 8.82
C ARG A 105 11.25 10.28 9.14
N ARG A 106 10.20 9.64 8.63
CA ARG A 106 9.96 8.21 8.79
C ARG A 106 11.07 7.38 8.15
N GLY A 107 11.48 7.72 6.92
CA GLY A 107 12.61 7.08 6.24
C GLY A 107 13.93 7.25 6.98
N LEU A 108 14.23 8.48 7.43
CA LEU A 108 15.44 8.79 8.19
C LEU A 108 15.50 8.04 9.52
N LEU A 109 14.39 8.03 10.27
CA LEU A 109 14.28 7.29 11.53
C LEU A 109 14.46 5.78 11.31
N GLY A 110 13.79 5.22 10.29
CA GLY A 110 13.93 3.81 9.92
C GLY A 110 15.38 3.43 9.62
N ALA A 111 16.09 4.24 8.83
CA ALA A 111 17.49 4.00 8.49
C ALA A 111 18.42 4.13 9.71
N ILE A 112 18.20 5.12 10.59
CA ILE A 112 18.99 5.28 11.82
C ILE A 112 18.81 4.07 12.76
N LEU A 113 17.57 3.64 12.98
CA LEU A 113 17.28 2.49 13.84
C LEU A 113 17.87 1.19 13.29
N ALA A 114 17.70 0.94 11.99
CA ALA A 114 18.27 -0.23 11.33
C ALA A 114 19.81 -0.23 11.39
N LYS A 115 20.46 0.92 11.14
CA LYS A 115 21.91 1.07 11.30
C LYS A 115 22.37 0.85 12.74
N SER A 116 21.61 1.33 13.71
CA SER A 116 21.92 1.12 15.13
C SER A 116 21.97 -0.37 15.47
N LEU A 117 21.03 -1.15 14.93
CA LEU A 117 20.98 -2.61 15.11
C LEU A 117 22.08 -3.35 14.34
N GLN A 118 22.53 -2.83 13.18
CA GLN A 118 23.74 -3.37 12.53
C GLN A 118 24.97 -3.19 13.43
N LYS A 119 25.09 -2.04 14.11
CA LYS A 119 26.22 -1.75 14.99
C LYS A 119 26.14 -2.52 16.30
N ASN A 120 24.95 -2.63 16.89
CA ASN A 120 24.70 -3.29 18.15
C ASN A 120 23.53 -4.28 17.99
N PRO A 121 23.80 -5.52 17.57
CA PRO A 121 22.76 -6.52 17.34
C PRO A 121 21.96 -6.82 18.62
N VAL A 122 20.65 -6.96 18.47
CA VAL A 122 19.74 -7.40 19.54
C VAL A 122 19.09 -8.71 19.10
N GLN A 123 19.11 -9.72 19.96
CA GLN A 123 18.56 -11.04 19.64
C GLN A 123 17.08 -10.93 19.22
N GLY A 124 16.74 -11.54 18.09
CA GLY A 124 15.37 -11.51 17.54
C GLY A 124 15.02 -10.27 16.72
N TYR A 125 15.91 -9.27 16.67
CA TYR A 125 15.72 -8.07 15.85
C TYR A 125 16.73 -8.02 14.71
N PHE A 126 16.23 -7.77 13.51
CA PHE A 126 17.04 -7.67 12.29
C PHE A 126 16.91 -6.27 11.69
N PRO A 127 18.01 -5.65 11.20
CA PRO A 127 17.97 -4.32 10.59
C PRO A 127 16.88 -4.18 9.51
N SER A 128 16.79 -5.13 8.60
CA SER A 128 15.81 -5.15 7.51
C SER A 128 14.37 -5.28 8.01
N ARG A 129 14.14 -6.03 9.09
CA ARG A 129 12.81 -6.11 9.73
C ARG A 129 12.41 -4.76 10.34
N ILE A 130 13.36 -4.07 10.96
CA ILE A 130 13.09 -2.76 11.58
C ILE A 130 12.86 -1.69 10.52
N TRP A 131 13.64 -1.72 9.44
CA TRP A 131 13.37 -0.93 8.24
C TRP A 131 11.94 -1.16 7.73
N LEU A 132 11.54 -2.42 7.55
CA LEU A 132 10.19 -2.79 7.11
C LEU A 132 9.10 -2.26 8.05
N LEU A 133 9.23 -2.53 9.36
CA LEU A 133 8.25 -2.11 10.37
C LEU A 133 8.03 -0.60 10.38
N VAL A 134 9.09 0.19 10.20
CA VAL A 134 9.02 1.65 10.24
C VAL A 134 8.52 2.24 8.92
N THR A 135 9.02 1.75 7.80
CA THR A 135 8.87 2.43 6.50
C THR A 135 7.84 1.78 5.59
N GLY A 136 7.56 0.50 5.79
CA GLY A 136 6.76 -0.30 4.85
C GLY A 136 7.50 -0.68 3.57
N GLU A 137 8.76 -0.28 3.44
CA GLU A 137 9.60 -0.61 2.30
C GLU A 137 10.24 -1.98 2.51
N PHE A 138 10.11 -2.87 1.52
CA PHE A 138 10.79 -4.15 1.51
C PHE A 138 11.38 -4.42 0.14
N SER A 139 12.53 -5.06 0.10
CA SER A 139 12.97 -5.76 -1.11
C SER A 139 12.08 -6.98 -1.26
N GLN A 140 11.23 -7.01 -2.28
CA GLN A 140 10.86 -8.28 -2.89
C GLN A 140 12.18 -8.80 -3.46
N GLY A 141 12.85 -9.70 -2.74
CA GLY A 141 14.00 -10.41 -3.29
C GLY A 141 13.60 -10.97 -4.65
N SER A 142 14.18 -10.41 -5.71
CA SER A 142 14.13 -10.93 -7.07
C SER A 142 15.30 -11.85 -7.27
#